data_AF-A0A1T5M0Z6-F1
#
_entry.id   AF-A0A1T5M0Z6-F1
#
_cell.length_a   1.000
_cell.length_b   1.000
_cell.length_c   1.000
_cell.angle_alpha   90.00
_cell.angle_beta   90.00
_cell.angle_gamma   90.00
#
_symmetry.space_group_name_H-M   'P 1'
#
loop_
_entity.id
_entity.type
_entity.pdbx_description
1 polymer ?
#
loop_
_entity_poly.entity_id
_entity_poly.type
_entity_poly.pdbx_seq_one_letter_code
_entity_poly.pdbx_strand_id
1 'polypeptide(L)'
;MVLEKKPDNEDFVFTHGDYCMANIILLGNKLSGFIDLGRAGVSDRYQDIALAVRSFEHNFGTDKWNDLFYKEYGIEDVDYSKIEFYILLDELF
;
A
#
# COMPACT_ATOMS: atom_id res chain seq x y z
N MET A 1 16.20 -8.23 11.51
CA MET A 1 14.74 -8.38 11.50
C MET A 1 14.11 -7.77 10.23
N VAL A 2 14.01 -6.44 10.05
CA VAL A 2 13.41 -5.87 8.80
C VAL A 2 14.27 -6.14 7.57
N LEU A 3 15.58 -5.88 7.64
CA LEU A 3 16.51 -6.11 6.51
C LEU A 3 16.61 -7.59 6.09
N GLU A 4 16.30 -8.53 6.98
CA GLU A 4 16.29 -9.97 6.68
C GLU A 4 15.05 -10.39 5.87
N LYS A 5 13.98 -9.60 5.92
CA LYS A 5 12.75 -9.80 5.15
C LYS A 5 12.73 -8.99 3.85
N LYS A 6 13.83 -8.35 3.48
CA LYS A 6 13.90 -7.54 2.26
C LYS A 6 13.56 -8.43 1.05
N PRO A 7 12.65 -7.99 0.16
CA PRO A 7 12.29 -8.76 -1.03
C PRO A 7 13.49 -8.96 -1.97
N ASP A 8 13.57 -10.13 -2.60
CA ASP A 8 14.64 -10.48 -3.53
C ASP A 8 14.56 -9.70 -4.85
N ASN A 9 13.36 -9.25 -5.23
CA ASN A 9 13.09 -8.50 -6.44
C ASN A 9 12.13 -7.35 -6.17
N GLU A 10 12.29 -6.26 -6.92
CA GLU A 10 11.44 -5.07 -6.83
C GLU A 10 10.77 -4.77 -8.18
N ASP A 11 9.50 -4.38 -8.13
CA ASP A 11 8.69 -3.95 -9.27
C ASP A 11 8.48 -2.43 -9.18
N PHE A 12 9.44 -1.70 -9.73
CA PHE A 12 9.54 -0.25 -9.57
C PHE A 12 8.45 0.50 -10.33
N VAL A 13 7.64 1.24 -9.58
CA VAL A 13 6.60 2.14 -10.08
C VAL A 13 6.68 3.47 -9.33
N PHE A 14 5.88 4.45 -9.75
CA PHE A 14 5.62 5.60 -8.89
C PHE A 14 4.73 5.17 -7.73
N THR A 15 5.17 5.46 -6.51
CA THR A 15 4.45 5.20 -5.27
C THR A 15 4.23 6.50 -4.51
N HIS A 16 3.09 6.62 -3.84
CA HIS A 16 2.79 7.68 -2.87
C HIS A 16 3.73 7.62 -1.67
N GLY A 17 4.10 6.41 -1.23
CA GLY A 17 4.98 6.18 -0.08
C GLY A 17 4.26 6.16 1.27
N ASP A 18 3.05 6.72 1.34
CA ASP A 18 2.11 6.64 2.47
C ASP A 18 0.65 6.54 1.97
N TYR A 19 0.36 5.51 1.17
CA TYR A 19 -0.92 5.36 0.47
C TYR A 19 -2.03 4.85 1.40
N CYS A 20 -2.48 5.69 2.33
CA CYS A 20 -3.57 5.41 3.25
C CYS A 20 -4.84 6.22 2.93
N MET A 21 -5.99 5.82 3.48
CA MET A 21 -7.27 6.49 3.20
C MET A 21 -7.32 7.96 3.62
N ALA A 22 -6.57 8.36 4.65
CA ALA A 22 -6.51 9.75 5.09
C ALA A 22 -5.82 10.68 4.05
N ASN A 23 -4.96 10.11 3.20
CA ASN A 23 -4.17 10.84 2.21
C ASN A 23 -4.82 10.90 0.82
N ILE A 24 -6.02 10.32 0.67
CA ILE A 24 -6.78 10.28 -0.59
C ILE A 24 -7.97 11.24 -0.51
N ILE A 25 -8.06 12.18 -1.45
CA ILE A 25 -9.17 13.14 -1.53
C ILE A 25 -10.19 12.66 -2.56
N LEU A 26 -11.45 12.54 -2.13
CA LEU A 26 -12.59 12.29 -3.00
C LEU A 26 -13.47 13.55 -3.12
N LEU A 27 -13.96 13.83 -4.32
CA LEU A 27 -15.05 14.80 -4.57
C LEU A 27 -16.27 14.04 -5.09
N GLY A 28 -17.25 13.84 -4.22
CA GLY A 28 -18.31 12.86 -4.46
C GLY A 28 -17.72 11.46 -4.56
N ASN A 29 -17.99 10.75 -5.66
CA ASN A 29 -17.50 9.38 -5.90
C ASN A 29 -16.25 9.33 -6.81
N LYS A 30 -15.52 10.43 -6.95
CA LYS A 30 -14.35 10.53 -7.83
C LYS A 30 -13.10 10.89 -7.05
N LEU A 31 -12.02 10.17 -7.33
CA LEU A 31 -10.67 10.57 -6.93
C LEU A 31 -10.38 11.98 -7.43
N SER A 32 -9.93 12.84 -6.52
CA SER A 32 -9.72 14.27 -6.78
C SER A 32 -8.37 14.80 -6.33
N GLY A 33 -7.59 14.00 -5.60
CA GLY A 33 -6.22 14.35 -5.26
C GLY A 33 -5.58 13.42 -4.25
N PHE A 34 -4.29 13.65 -4.04
CA PHE A 34 -3.46 13.02 -3.03
C PHE A 34 -2.75 14.12 -2.23
N ILE A 35 -2.51 13.88 -0.95
CA ILE A 35 -1.76 14.76 -0.05
C ILE A 35 -0.70 13.98 0.71
N ASP A 36 0.22 14.66 1.36
CA ASP A 36 1.33 14.03 2.10
C ASP A 36 2.27 13.20 1.21
N LEU A 37 2.72 13.81 0.11
CA LEU A 37 3.62 13.21 -0.87
C LEU A 37 5.11 13.29 -0.45
N GLY A 38 5.42 13.48 0.84
CA GLY A 38 6.81 13.63 1.31
C GLY A 38 7.69 12.40 1.05
N ARG A 39 7.07 11.22 0.99
CA ARG A 39 7.71 9.92 0.70
C ARG A 39 7.46 9.42 -0.73
N ALA A 40 6.80 10.23 -1.57
CA ALA A 40 6.47 9.83 -2.91
C ALA A 40 7.71 9.72 -3.79
N GLY A 41 7.74 8.73 -4.67
CA GLY A 41 8.92 8.44 -5.48
C GLY A 41 8.84 7.10 -6.18
N VAL A 42 9.99 6.62 -6.64
CA VAL A 42 10.10 5.30 -7.24
C VAL A 42 10.35 4.27 -6.14
N SER A 43 9.45 3.29 -6.01
CA SER A 43 9.58 2.15 -5.09
C SER A 43 8.87 0.92 -5.69
N ASP A 44 9.01 -0.23 -5.05
CA ASP A 44 8.19 -1.38 -5.37
C ASP A 44 6.70 -1.04 -5.17
N ARG A 45 5.83 -1.48 -6.08
CA ARG A 45 4.37 -1.28 -5.99
C ARG A 45 3.78 -1.68 -4.63
N TYR A 46 4.35 -2.69 -3.97
CA TYR A 46 3.91 -3.18 -2.68
C TYR A 46 4.10 -2.17 -1.54
N GLN A 47 4.93 -1.13 -1.72
CA GLN A 47 4.97 0.00 -0.78
C GLN A 47 3.57 0.61 -0.59
N ASP A 48 2.84 0.89 -1.67
CA ASP A 48 1.52 1.49 -1.57
C ASP A 48 0.43 0.45 -1.28
N ILE A 49 0.51 -0.74 -1.91
CA ILE A 49 -0.50 -1.81 -1.71
C ILE A 49 -0.56 -2.24 -0.25
N ALA A 50 0.60 -2.42 0.40
CA ALA A 50 0.68 -2.86 1.78
C ALA A 50 0.04 -1.83 2.74
N LEU A 51 0.32 -0.54 2.53
CA LEU A 51 -0.25 0.54 3.33
C LEU A 51 -1.74 0.76 3.04
N ALA A 52 -2.19 0.55 1.81
CA ALA A 52 -3.61 0.59 1.44
C ALA A 52 -4.40 -0.46 2.24
N VAL A 53 -3.94 -1.71 2.21
CA VAL A 53 -4.59 -2.84 2.89
C VAL A 53 -4.59 -2.64 4.40
N ARG A 54 -3.44 -2.28 4.98
CA ARG A 54 -3.35 -1.94 6.42
C ARG A 54 -4.33 -0.83 6.78
N SER A 55 -4.44 0.20 5.93
CA SER A 55 -5.40 1.30 6.13
C SER A 55 -6.85 0.82 6.01
N PHE A 56 -7.20 -0.05 5.07
CA PHE A 56 -8.56 -0.59 4.94
C PHE A 56 -8.95 -1.40 6.17
N GLU A 57 -8.08 -2.31 6.60
CA GLU A 57 -8.31 -3.12 7.80
C GLU A 57 -8.50 -2.26 9.05
N HIS A 58 -7.65 -1.24 9.24
CA HIS A 58 -7.75 -0.34 10.37
C HIS A 58 -9.08 0.42 10.40
N ASN A 59 -9.51 0.97 9.28
CA ASN A 59 -10.68 1.86 9.21
C ASN A 59 -12.00 1.10 9.10
N PHE A 60 -12.03 -0.05 8.43
CA PHE A 60 -13.23 -0.88 8.28
C PHE A 60 -13.36 -1.95 9.37
N GLY A 61 -12.29 -2.23 10.11
CA GLY A 61 -12.25 -3.28 11.13
C GLY A 61 -12.36 -4.70 10.56
N THR A 62 -12.00 -4.90 9.29
CA THR A 62 -12.11 -6.18 8.57
C THR A 62 -11.18 -6.22 7.36
N ASP A 63 -10.69 -7.42 7.05
CA ASP A 63 -9.83 -7.78 5.91
C ASP A 63 -10.61 -8.18 4.65
N LYS A 64 -11.95 -8.31 4.72
CA LYS A 64 -12.80 -8.82 3.63
C LYS A 64 -12.73 -8.03 2.32
N TRP A 65 -12.16 -6.82 2.36
CA TRP A 65 -12.02 -5.94 1.20
C TRP A 65 -10.68 -6.10 0.48
N ASN A 66 -9.71 -6.80 1.09
CA ASN A 66 -8.36 -6.96 0.55
C ASN A 66 -8.40 -7.69 -0.81
N ASP A 67 -9.12 -8.81 -0.88
CA ASP A 67 -9.26 -9.58 -2.13
C ASP A 67 -9.91 -8.76 -3.25
N LEU A 68 -10.91 -7.93 -2.91
CA LEU A 68 -11.53 -7.03 -3.87
C LEU A 68 -10.51 -5.98 -4.35
N PHE A 69 -9.74 -5.39 -3.43
CA PHE A 69 -8.71 -4.42 -3.78
C PHE A 69 -7.63 -5.03 -4.68
N TYR A 70 -7.08 -6.20 -4.35
CA TYR A 70 -6.08 -6.88 -5.18
C TYR A 70 -6.61 -7.17 -6.58
N LYS A 71 -7.85 -7.67 -6.67
CA LYS A 71 -8.51 -7.94 -7.95
C LYS A 71 -8.68 -6.67 -8.80
N GLU A 72 -9.18 -5.58 -8.22
CA GLU A 72 -9.42 -4.32 -8.95
C GLU A 72 -8.10 -3.60 -9.29
N TYR A 73 -7.06 -3.78 -8.48
CA TYR A 73 -5.71 -3.32 -8.81
C TYR A 73 -5.10 -4.12 -9.97
N GLY A 74 -5.50 -5.38 -10.15
CA GLY A 74 -4.97 -6.28 -11.18
C GLY A 74 -3.83 -7.18 -10.71
N ILE A 75 -3.81 -7.55 -9.42
CA ILE A 75 -2.88 -8.53 -8.85
C ILE A 75 -3.55 -9.90 -8.86
N GLU A 76 -3.03 -10.82 -9.66
CA GLU A 76 -3.51 -12.21 -9.70
C GLU A 76 -2.89 -13.07 -8.60
N ASP A 77 -1.57 -12.96 -8.43
CA ASP A 77 -0.79 -13.68 -7.41
C ASP A 77 -0.21 -12.68 -6.40
N VAL A 78 -0.82 -12.60 -5.21
CA VAL A 78 -0.40 -11.66 -4.16
C VAL A 78 0.85 -12.16 -3.45
N ASP A 79 1.93 -11.39 -3.51
CA ASP A 79 3.13 -11.60 -2.70
C ASP A 79 2.92 -11.08 -1.26
N TYR A 80 2.43 -11.96 -0.39
CA TYR A 80 2.21 -11.65 1.03
C TYR A 80 3.51 -11.37 1.79
N SER A 81 4.66 -11.87 1.31
CA SER A 81 5.95 -11.57 1.95
C SER A 81 6.33 -10.10 1.77
N LYS A 82 6.03 -9.53 0.60
CA LYS A 82 6.17 -8.09 0.35
C LYS A 82 5.18 -7.27 1.15
N ILE A 83 3.91 -7.70 1.25
CA ILE A 83 2.92 -7.01 2.10
C ILE A 83 3.43 -6.91 3.54
N GLU A 84 3.86 -8.03 4.13
CA GLU A 84 4.38 -8.05 5.50
C GLU A 84 5.64 -7.18 5.65
N PHE A 85 6.56 -7.26 4.68
CA PHE A 85 7.78 -6.46 4.70
C PHE A 85 7.51 -4.97 4.66
N TYR A 86 6.65 -4.48 3.74
CA TYR A 86 6.38 -3.05 3.61
C TYR A 86 5.54 -2.49 4.76
N ILE A 87 4.65 -3.30 5.37
CA ILE A 87 4.01 -2.94 6.64
C ILE A 87 5.07 -2.79 7.74
N LEU A 88 5.96 -3.77 7.89
CA LEU A 88 6.99 -3.74 8.93
C LEU A 88 8.02 -2.62 8.73
N LEU A 89 8.36 -2.32 7.48
CA LEU A 89 9.24 -1.21 7.12
C LEU A 89 8.64 0.13 7.55
N ASP A 90 7.33 0.28 7.41
CA ASP A 90 6.63 1.51 7.74
C ASP A 90 6.58 1.81 9.25
N GLU A 91 6.63 0.79 10.12
CA GLU A 91 6.74 0.97 11.58
C GLU A 91 8.03 1.69 12.04
N LEU A 92 8.97 1.95 11.13
CA LEU A 92 10.21 2.69 11.38
C LEU A 92 10.11 4.18 11.05
N PHE A 93 8.94 4.67 10.63
CA PHE A 93 8.65 6.05 10.26
C PHE A 93 7.44 6.58 11.04
#